data_AF-E5VLZ3-F1
#
_entry.id   AF-E5VLZ3-F1
#
_cell.length_a   1.000
_cell.length_b   1.000
_cell.length_c   1.000
_cell.angle_alpha   90.00
_cell.angle_beta   90.00
_cell.angle_gamma   90.00
#
_symmetry.space_group_name_H-M   'P 1'
#
loop_
_entity.id
_entity.type
_entity.pdbx_description
1 polymer ?
#
loop_
_entity_poly.entity_id
_entity_poly.type
_entity_poly.pdbx_seq_one_letter_code
_entity_poly.pdbx_strand_id
1 'polypeptide(L)' 'MNQYPTLFLSLKDVDGTTFENAFNMLKFVISSLCSQNSYLETGENIRENEKDIFSRLRSQVIMGTTKKC' A
#
# COMPACT_ATOMS: atom_id res chain seq x y z
N MET A 1 -18.94 5.08 -18.34
CA MET A 1 -18.21 3.79 -18.38
C MET A 1 -16.83 4.03 -17.79
N ASN A 2 -16.36 3.15 -16.91
CA ASN A 2 -15.39 3.46 -15.84
C ASN A 2 -14.00 3.84 -16.41
N GLN A 3 -13.70 5.14 -16.40
CA GLN A 3 -12.51 5.72 -17.02
C GLN A 3 -11.22 5.46 -16.23
N TYR A 4 -11.33 5.00 -14.98
CA TYR A 4 -10.22 4.73 -14.08
C TYR A 4 -10.44 3.46 -13.26
N PRO A 5 -9.36 2.73 -12.91
CA PRO A 5 -9.44 1.59 -12.01
C PRO A 5 -9.97 2.05 -10.64
N THR A 6 -10.95 1.32 -10.10
CA THR A 6 -11.48 1.56 -8.76
C THR A 6 -10.88 0.54 -7.80
N LEU A 7 -10.18 1.02 -6.77
CA LEU A 7 -9.61 0.16 -5.73
C LEU A 7 -10.50 0.18 -4.50
N PHE A 8 -10.77 -0.99 -3.93
CA PHE A 8 -11.48 -1.12 -2.67
C PHE A 8 -10.46 -1.34 -1.55
N LEU A 9 -10.47 -0.45 -0.55
CA LEU A 9 -9.65 -0.54 0.65
C LEU A 9 -10.55 -0.89 1.84
N SER A 10 -10.21 -1.96 2.54
CA SER A 10 -10.82 -2.33 3.83
C SER A 10 -9.82 -2.11 4.94
N LEU A 11 -10.25 -1.45 6.02
CA LEU A 11 -9.44 -1.25 7.23
C LEU A 11 -9.85 -2.19 8.37
N LYS A 12 -10.67 -3.20 8.08
CA LYS A 12 -11.15 -4.16 9.10
C LYS A 12 -10.01 -4.92 9.79
N ASP A 13 -8.88 -5.06 9.12
CA ASP A 13 -7.69 -5.77 9.62
C ASP A 13 -6.69 -4.84 10.33
N VAL A 14 -7.00 -3.55 10.44
CA VAL A 14 -6.21 -2.59 11.23
C VAL A 14 -6.75 -2.61 12.66
N ASP A 15 -6.16 -3.44 13.50
CA ASP A 15 -6.53 -3.58 14.91
C ASP A 15 -5.30 -3.35 15.82
N GLY A 16 -5.34 -2.32 16.66
CA GLY A 16 -4.23 -1.94 17.51
C GLY A 16 -4.71 -1.39 18.84
N THR A 17 -4.14 -1.91 19.93
CA THR A 17 -4.35 -1.39 21.28
C THR A 17 -3.54 -0.12 21.56
N THR A 18 -2.63 0.26 20.66
CA THR A 18 -1.83 1.49 20.69
C THR A 18 -1.82 2.16 19.33
N PHE A 19 -1.53 3.46 19.32
CA PHE A 19 -1.39 4.24 18.09
C PHE A 19 -0.33 3.64 17.16
N GLU A 20 0.86 3.30 17.69
CA GLU A 20 1.95 2.76 16.89
C GLU A 20 1.56 1.44 16.21
N ASN A 21 0.85 0.55 16.92
CA ASN A 21 0.43 -0.72 16.36
C ASN A 21 -0.60 -0.53 15.25
N ALA A 22 -1.63 0.29 15.47
CA ALA A 22 -2.63 0.60 14.46
C ALA A 22 -2.00 1.30 13.24
N PHE A 23 -1.06 2.23 13.46
CA PHE A 23 -0.36 2.94 12.40
C PHE A 23 0.53 2.01 11.56
N ASN A 24 1.24 1.08 12.19
CA ASN A 24 2.05 0.09 11.48
C ASN A 24 1.19 -0.89 10.68
N MET A 25 0.03 -1.29 11.20
CA MET A 25 -0.93 -2.11 10.45
C MET A 25 -1.53 -1.35 9.27
N LEU A 26 -1.88 -0.07 9.43
CA LEU A 26 -2.35 0.77 8.34
C LEU A 26 -1.30 0.86 7.21
N LYS A 27 -0.03 1.10 7.56
CA LYS A 27 1.08 1.09 6.59
C LYS A 27 1.17 -0.24 5.85
N PHE A 28 1.04 -1.36 6.57
CA PHE A 28 1.07 -2.69 5.98
C PHE A 28 -0.08 -2.91 4.99
N VAL A 29 -1.32 -2.56 5.35
CA VAL A 29 -2.49 -2.71 4.47
C VAL A 29 -2.32 -1.88 3.19
N ILE A 30 -1.92 -0.61 3.32
CA ILE A 30 -1.68 0.27 2.17
C ILE A 30 -0.57 -0.29 1.27
N SER A 31 0.54 -0.72 1.86
CA SER A 31 1.68 -1.26 1.12
C SER A 31 1.36 -2.59 0.40
N SER A 32 0.55 -3.44 1.03
CA SER A 32 0.02 -4.67 0.41
C SER A 32 -0.88 -4.34 -0.79
N LEU A 33 -1.76 -3.34 -0.66
CA LEU A 33 -2.60 -2.87 -1.76
C LEU A 33 -1.75 -2.34 -2.92
N CYS A 34 -0.70 -1.55 -2.66
CA CYS A 34 0.23 -1.10 -3.69
C CYS A 34 0.95 -2.28 -4.36
N SER A 35 1.34 -3.30 -3.59
CA SER A 35 2.00 -4.50 -4.14
C SER A 35 1.07 -5.30 -5.07
N GLN A 36 -0.20 -5.46 -4.70
CA GLN A 36 -1.21 -6.15 -5.52
C GLN A 36 -1.57 -5.37 -6.79
N ASN A 37 -1.43 -4.05 -6.76
CA ASN A 37 -1.77 -3.15 -7.87
C ASN A 37 -0.53 -2.54 -8.53
N SER A 38 0.59 -3.26 -8.57
CA SER A 38 1.86 -2.77 -9.13
C SER A 38 1.76 -2.30 -10.59
N TYR A 39 0.78 -2.78 -11.35
CA TYR A 39 0.49 -2.33 -12.71
C TYR A 39 0.13 -0.83 -12.80
N LEU A 40 -0.31 -0.21 -11.70
CA LEU A 40 -0.61 1.23 -11.65
C LEU A 40 0.66 2.08 -11.77
N GLU A 41 1.81 1.54 -11.37
CA GLU A 41 3.12 2.21 -11.48
C GLU A 41 3.54 2.41 -12.95
N THR A 42 3.02 1.58 -13.85
CA THR A 42 3.26 1.64 -15.29
C THR A 42 2.12 2.27 -16.09
N GLY A 43 1.13 2.89 -15.44
CA GLY A 43 0.00 3.52 -16.11
C GLY A 43 0.39 4.77 -16.91
N GLU A 44 -0.29 5.03 -18.04
CA GLU A 44 0.00 6.21 -18.90
C GLU A 44 -0.22 7.56 -18.21
N ASN A 45 -1.12 7.62 -17.23
CA ASN A 45 -1.55 8.88 -16.60
C ASN A 45 -0.89 9.15 -15.24
N ILE A 46 0.06 8.33 -14.79
CA ILE A 46 0.72 8.53 -13.49
C ILE A 46 1.92 9.46 -13.63
N ARG A 47 1.99 10.48 -12.78
CA ARG A 47 3.10 11.44 -12.74
C ARG A 47 4.31 10.83 -12.03
N GLU A 48 5.50 11.32 -12.34
CA GLU A 48 6.75 10.80 -11.73
C GLU A 48 6.78 10.91 -10.20
N ASN A 49 6.22 11.98 -9.62
CA ASN A 49 6.11 12.11 -8.17
C ASN A 49 5.13 11.10 -7.55
N GLU A 50 4.07 10.74 -8.27
CA GLU A 50 3.11 9.72 -7.84
C GLU A 50 3.74 8.32 -7.90
N LYS A 51 4.59 8.05 -8.91
CA LYS A 51 5.40 6.83 -8.97
C LYS A 51 6.34 6.70 -7.78
N ASP A 52 7.04 7.78 -7.40
CA ASP A 52 7.92 7.77 -6.22
C ASP A 52 7.15 7.45 -4.94
N ILE A 53 5.99 8.11 -4.73
CA ILE A 53 5.14 7.85 -3.57
C ILE A 53 4.67 6.38 -3.57
N PHE A 54 4.22 5.88 -4.72
CA PHE A 54 3.75 4.49 -4.85
C PHE A 54 4.86 3.48 -4.56
N SER A 55 6.06 3.69 -5.12
CA SER A 55 7.23 2.84 -4.91
C SER A 55 7.67 2.84 -3.44
N ARG A 56 7.66 4.02 -2.79
CA ARG A 56 7.96 4.16 -1.36
C ARG A 56 6.93 3.47 -0.48
N LEU A 57 5.64 3.58 -0.80
CA LEU A 57 4.58 2.87 -0.08
C LEU A 57 4.72 1.35 -0.26
N ARG A 58 4.95 0.87 -1.48
CA ARG A 58 5.14 -0.56 -1.79
C ARG A 58 6.34 -1.17 -1.08
N SER A 59 7.43 -0.42 -0.94
CA SER A 59 8.65 -0.89 -0.28
C SER A 59 8.51 -1.07 1.24
N GLN A 60 7.43 -0.57 1.86
CA GLN A 60 7.19 -0.74 3.30
C GLN A 60 6.85 -2.17 3.71
N VAL A 61 6.27 -3.00 2.81
CA VAL A 61 6.03 -4.45 3.06
C VAL A 61 7.34 -5.22 3.25
N ILE A 62 8.40 -4.85 2.52
CA ILE A 62 9.67 -5.61 2.49
C ILE A 62 10.39 -5.56 3.86
N MET A 63 10.14 -4.53 4.66
CA MET A 63 10.71 -4.42 6.02
C MET A 63 9.88 -5.11 7.10
N GLY A 64 8.61 -5.46 6.82
CA GLY A 64 7.72 -6.13 7.79
C GLY A 64 7.81 -7.66 7.79
N THR A 65 8.31 -8.26 6.72
CA THR A 65 8.40 -9.72 6.55
C THR A 65 9.73 -10.35 6.97
N THR A 66 10.70 -9.57 7.45
CA THR A 66 12.01 -10.09 7.93
C THR A 66 12.02 -10.58 9.38
N LYS A 67 10.85 -10.76 10.02
CA LYS A 67 10.73 -11.58 11.25
C LYS A 67 9.77 -12.75 11.06
N LYS A 68 10.19 -13.72 10.24
CA LYS A 68 9.83 -15.13 10.40
C LYS A 68 11.02 -15.99 10.00
N CYS A 69 11.94 -16.12 10.94
CA CYS A 69 12.71 -17.32 11.29
C CYS A 69 13.24 -17.10 12.71
#